data_AF-A0A913YDS7-F1
#
_entry.id   AF-A0A913YDS7-F1
#
_cell.length_a   1.000
_cell.length_b   1.000
_cell.length_c   1.000
_cell.angle_alpha   90.00
_cell.angle_beta   90.00
_cell.angle_gamma   90.00
#
_symmetry.space_group_name_H-M   'P 1'
#
loop_
_entity.id
_entity.type
_entity.pdbx_description
1 polymer ?
#
loop_
_entity_poly.entity_id
_entity_poly.type
_entity_poly.pdbx_seq_one_letter_code
_entity_poly.pdbx_strand_id
1 'polypeptide(L)'
;MGEKGNYILAVIKMHEDYENLRASLADLTNEMSQLKEITVNKINYKIEYFLGGDWKFLALVCGLGKANQEHACIWCKCPRMQRYNTTKEWSISNTKMGARTLKEISSYSKSKKCNCIAHPLFPFIPIDHVIIDTLHLFLRISDNLIELLIRELRRQDSVEDNQRFTSCKFERTKYKHMAGYESFLNDIVFLSIYQTKDVTPYMHALYAHVPQFLSLYNNLAYFTQQGMEKFNDTASKDYFRSTNHRAIKNVSGNTTRAVKSLTKIV
;
A
#
# COMPACT_ATOMS: atom_id res chain seq x y z
N MET A 1 -8.25 12.67 -11.24
CA MET A 1 -8.14 12.26 -12.65
C MET A 1 -9.53 11.89 -13.13
N GLY A 2 -10.02 12.50 -14.21
CA GLY A 2 -11.38 12.23 -14.73
C GLY A 2 -11.49 10.83 -15.32
N GLU A 3 -12.71 10.30 -15.40
CA GLU A 3 -13.02 8.94 -15.89
C GLU A 3 -12.62 8.68 -17.36
N LYS A 4 -12.32 9.74 -18.13
CA LYS A 4 -11.83 9.64 -19.51
C LYS A 4 -10.43 9.04 -19.54
N GLY A 5 -10.32 7.79 -20.00
CA GLY A 5 -9.04 7.09 -20.19
C GLY A 5 -8.87 5.83 -19.32
N ASN A 6 -9.79 5.54 -18.40
CA ASN A 6 -9.77 4.29 -17.64
C ASN A 6 -10.68 3.25 -18.29
N TYR A 7 -10.14 2.09 -18.62
CA TYR A 7 -10.87 0.99 -19.23
C TYR A 7 -10.71 -0.27 -18.37
N ILE A 8 -11.83 -0.89 -18.03
CA ILE A 8 -11.83 -2.12 -17.23
C ILE A 8 -11.45 -3.27 -18.17
N LEU A 9 -10.31 -3.90 -17.90
CA LEU A 9 -9.85 -5.09 -18.66
C LEU A 9 -10.38 -6.40 -18.08
N ALA A 10 -10.55 -6.48 -16.75
CA ALA A 10 -11.02 -7.69 -16.08
C ALA A 10 -11.73 -7.35 -14.75
N VAL A 11 -12.71 -8.18 -14.39
CA VAL A 11 -13.33 -8.19 -13.06
C VAL A 11 -13.25 -9.61 -12.54
N ILE A 12 -12.46 -9.81 -11.48
CA ILE A 12 -12.17 -11.13 -10.95
C ILE A 12 -12.75 -11.23 -9.53
N LYS A 13 -13.65 -12.19 -9.32
CA LYS A 13 -14.27 -12.46 -8.02
C LYS A 13 -13.73 -13.76 -7.43
N MET A 14 -12.52 -13.71 -6.90
CA MET A 14 -11.89 -14.86 -6.23
C MET A 14 -10.86 -14.40 -5.19
N HIS A 15 -10.21 -15.35 -4.52
CA HIS A 15 -9.16 -15.04 -3.56
C HIS A 15 -7.91 -14.50 -4.28
N GLU A 16 -7.32 -13.44 -3.73
CA GLU A 16 -6.11 -12.82 -4.27
C GLU A 16 -4.87 -13.65 -3.90
N ASP A 17 -4.65 -14.73 -4.66
CA ASP A 17 -3.43 -15.53 -4.67
C ASP A 17 -2.92 -15.73 -6.11
N TYR A 18 -1.69 -16.23 -6.20
CA TYR A 18 -0.95 -16.28 -7.44
C TYR A 18 -1.60 -17.16 -8.50
N GLU A 19 -2.03 -18.38 -8.13
CA GLU A 19 -2.59 -19.33 -9.10
C GLU A 19 -3.95 -18.85 -9.62
N ASN A 20 -4.77 -18.27 -8.75
CA ASN A 20 -6.07 -17.72 -9.13
C ASN A 20 -5.95 -16.54 -10.09
N LEU A 21 -5.03 -15.59 -9.81
CA LEU A 21 -4.76 -14.47 -10.72
C LEU A 21 -4.14 -14.95 -12.02
N ARG A 22 -3.20 -15.89 -11.96
CA ARG A 22 -2.55 -16.49 -13.15
C ARG A 22 -3.58 -17.13 -14.08
N ALA A 23 -4.47 -17.96 -13.54
CA ALA A 23 -5.50 -18.63 -14.32
C ALA A 23 -6.49 -17.62 -14.91
N SER A 24 -6.97 -16.67 -14.11
CA SER A 24 -8.02 -15.74 -14.53
C SER A 24 -7.54 -14.65 -15.49
N LEU A 25 -6.25 -14.33 -15.47
CA LEU A 25 -5.64 -13.33 -16.36
C LEU A 25 -4.85 -13.97 -17.50
N ALA A 26 -4.94 -15.29 -17.70
CA ALA A 26 -4.13 -16.01 -18.69
C ALA A 26 -4.34 -15.47 -20.11
N ASP A 27 -5.61 -15.36 -20.54
CA ASP A 27 -5.97 -14.88 -21.88
C ASP A 27 -5.53 -13.42 -22.07
N LEU A 28 -5.84 -12.56 -21.10
CA LEU A 28 -5.44 -11.14 -21.13
C LEU A 28 -3.92 -10.98 -21.21
N THR A 29 -3.18 -11.76 -20.42
CA THR A 29 -1.72 -11.73 -20.41
C THR A 29 -1.16 -12.16 -21.76
N ASN A 30 -1.72 -13.22 -22.35
CA ASN A 30 -1.31 -13.71 -23.67
C ASN A 30 -1.55 -12.65 -24.74
N GLU A 31 -2.74 -12.07 -24.82
CA GLU A 31 -3.08 -11.02 -25.79
C GLU A 31 -2.19 -9.77 -25.62
N MET A 32 -2.05 -9.26 -24.39
CA MET A 32 -1.22 -8.09 -24.11
C MET A 32 0.26 -8.32 -24.44
N SER A 33 0.77 -9.54 -24.25
CA SER A 33 2.16 -9.88 -24.56
C SER A 33 2.49 -9.82 -26.05
N GLN A 34 1.48 -10.05 -26.91
CA GLN A 34 1.59 -10.01 -28.35
C GLN A 34 1.41 -8.59 -28.90
N LEU A 35 0.64 -7.76 -28.20
CA LEU A 35 0.36 -6.38 -28.58
C LEU A 35 1.53 -5.44 -28.20
N LYS A 36 2.52 -5.34 -29.09
CA LYS A 36 3.72 -4.50 -28.90
C LYS A 36 3.70 -3.21 -29.70
N GLU A 37 2.97 -3.19 -30.80
CA GLU A 37 2.93 -2.09 -31.77
C GLU A 37 1.51 -1.92 -32.29
N ILE A 38 1.11 -0.67 -32.57
CA ILE A 38 -0.17 -0.37 -33.22
C ILE A 38 0.04 0.60 -34.37
N THR A 39 -0.66 0.41 -35.47
CA THR A 39 -0.68 1.37 -36.56
C THR A 39 -1.97 2.19 -36.51
N VAL A 40 -1.84 3.51 -36.37
CA VAL A 40 -2.97 4.46 -36.43
C VAL A 40 -2.64 5.51 -37.48
N ASN A 41 -3.55 5.72 -38.45
CA ASN A 41 -3.35 6.70 -39.53
C ASN A 41 -2.01 6.54 -40.28
N LYS A 42 -1.58 5.28 -40.51
CA LYS A 42 -0.29 4.92 -41.14
C LYS A 42 0.97 5.26 -40.32
N ILE A 43 0.82 5.70 -39.06
CA ILE A 43 1.93 5.88 -38.13
C ILE A 43 1.97 4.67 -37.20
N ASN A 44 3.14 4.06 -37.07
CA ASN A 44 3.37 2.95 -36.15
C ASN A 44 3.81 3.48 -34.78
N TYR A 45 3.15 3.01 -33.72
CA TYR A 45 3.42 3.36 -32.34
C TYR A 45 3.83 2.10 -31.57
N LYS A 46 4.96 2.18 -30.87
CA LYS A 46 5.36 1.15 -29.92
C LYS A 46 4.57 1.32 -28.62
N ILE A 47 4.03 0.23 -28.09
CA ILE A 47 3.35 0.21 -26.80
C ILE A 47 4.36 -0.10 -25.70
N GLU A 48 4.32 0.71 -24.65
CA GLU A 48 4.95 0.41 -23.38
C GLU A 48 3.89 0.17 -22.30
N TYR A 49 4.12 -0.84 -21.48
CA TYR A 49 3.21 -1.22 -20.42
C TYR A 49 3.81 -0.81 -19.07
N PHE A 50 2.94 -0.28 -18.21
CA PHE A 50 3.24 0.04 -16.82
C PHE A 50 2.25 -0.68 -15.93
N LEU A 51 2.71 -1.12 -14.75
CA LEU A 51 1.91 -1.88 -13.81
C LEU A 51 1.84 -1.13 -12.48
N GLY A 52 0.64 -0.68 -12.13
CA GLY A 52 0.36 0.03 -10.87
C GLY A 52 -0.38 -0.84 -9.86
N GLY A 53 -0.13 -0.63 -8.57
CA GLY A 53 -0.94 -1.22 -7.51
C GLY A 53 -0.37 -1.09 -6.11
N ASP A 54 -1.15 -1.58 -5.14
CA ASP A 54 -0.69 -1.74 -3.76
C ASP A 54 0.46 -2.77 -3.67
N TRP A 55 1.26 -2.70 -2.59
CA TRP A 55 2.44 -3.56 -2.41
C TRP A 55 2.12 -5.06 -2.47
N LYS A 56 1.00 -5.47 -1.88
CA LYS A 56 0.64 -6.89 -1.76
C LYS A 56 0.35 -7.46 -3.14
N PHE A 57 -0.44 -6.73 -3.93
CA PHE A 57 -0.74 -7.09 -5.30
C PHE A 57 0.51 -7.11 -6.18
N LEU A 58 1.33 -6.04 -6.14
CA LEU A 58 2.54 -5.96 -6.95
C LEU A 58 3.53 -7.08 -6.63
N ALA A 59 3.76 -7.38 -5.35
CA ALA A 59 4.62 -8.50 -4.96
C ALA A 59 4.09 -9.83 -5.53
N LEU A 60 2.77 -10.05 -5.47
CA LEU A 60 2.14 -11.26 -5.96
C LEU A 60 2.29 -11.43 -7.48
N VAL A 61 1.95 -10.41 -8.26
CA VAL A 61 2.01 -10.45 -9.74
C VAL A 61 3.45 -10.44 -10.26
N CYS A 62 4.40 -9.89 -9.51
CA CYS A 62 5.83 -9.99 -9.80
C CYS A 62 6.44 -11.34 -9.36
N GLY A 63 5.66 -12.26 -8.79
CA GLY A 63 6.14 -13.59 -8.38
C GLY A 63 6.99 -13.59 -7.10
N LEU A 64 6.78 -12.61 -6.21
CA LEU A 64 7.49 -12.45 -4.95
C LEU A 64 6.64 -12.88 -3.74
N GLY A 65 7.33 -13.19 -2.64
CA GLY A 65 6.70 -13.53 -1.36
C GLY A 65 6.18 -12.31 -0.58
N LYS A 66 5.88 -12.52 0.70
CA LYS A 66 5.23 -11.53 1.57
C LYS A 66 6.17 -10.35 1.90
N ALA A 67 5.58 -9.19 2.17
CA ALA A 67 6.29 -7.94 2.48
C ALA A 67 7.18 -8.00 3.75
N ASN A 68 6.86 -8.91 4.69
CA ASN A 68 7.61 -9.07 5.93
C ASN A 68 8.80 -10.04 5.82
N GLN A 69 9.02 -10.67 4.67
CA GLN A 69 10.12 -11.61 4.44
C GLN A 69 11.44 -10.89 4.14
N GLU A 70 12.53 -11.67 4.18
CA GLU A 70 13.84 -11.24 3.71
C GLU A 70 13.77 -10.88 2.22
N HIS A 71 14.54 -9.89 1.76
CA HIS A 71 14.50 -9.45 0.35
C HIS A 71 13.10 -9.08 -0.20
N ALA A 72 12.20 -8.54 0.62
CA ALA A 72 10.83 -8.23 0.17
C ALA A 72 10.70 -7.14 -0.91
N CYS A 73 11.72 -6.32 -1.15
CA CYS A 73 11.65 -5.25 -2.13
C CYS A 73 11.34 -5.77 -3.54
N ILE A 74 10.38 -5.11 -4.21
CA ILE A 74 9.92 -5.48 -5.56
C ILE A 74 11.00 -5.26 -6.61
N TRP A 75 11.80 -4.21 -6.46
CA TRP A 75 12.77 -3.80 -7.48
C TRP A 75 14.18 -4.33 -7.23
N CYS A 76 14.59 -4.52 -5.97
CA CYS A 76 15.96 -4.91 -5.64
C CYS A 76 16.02 -6.07 -4.65
N LYS A 77 17.20 -6.69 -4.56
CA LYS A 77 17.48 -7.82 -3.67
C LYS A 77 18.00 -7.36 -2.30
N CYS A 78 17.62 -6.17 -1.82
CA CYS A 78 18.07 -5.63 -0.54
C CYS A 78 17.63 -6.51 0.66
N PRO A 79 18.58 -7.07 1.45
CA PRO A 79 18.27 -7.79 2.69
C PRO A 79 17.52 -6.90 3.69
N ARG A 80 16.63 -7.48 4.50
CA ARG A 80 15.88 -6.78 5.56
C ARG A 80 16.82 -6.03 6.51
N MET A 81 17.91 -6.69 6.90
CA MET A 81 18.92 -6.11 7.80
C MET A 81 19.79 -5.04 7.13
N GLN A 82 19.69 -4.80 5.82
CA GLN A 82 20.46 -3.74 5.14
C GLN A 82 19.61 -2.54 4.73
N ARG A 83 18.29 -2.57 4.95
CA ARG A 83 17.37 -1.48 4.56
C ARG A 83 17.64 -0.17 5.30
N TYR A 84 18.21 -0.22 6.50
CA TYR A 84 18.55 0.97 7.28
C TYR A 84 19.84 1.65 6.81
N ASN A 85 20.69 0.95 6.05
CA ASN A 85 22.03 1.41 5.74
C ASN A 85 22.00 2.38 4.56
N THR A 86 22.06 3.68 4.86
CA THR A 86 22.06 4.76 3.89
C THR A 86 23.35 4.89 3.08
N THR A 87 24.44 4.21 3.47
CA THR A 87 25.69 4.20 2.69
C THR A 87 25.65 3.23 1.50
N LYS A 88 24.67 2.31 1.47
CA LYS A 88 24.48 1.37 0.37
C LYS A 88 23.39 1.85 -0.56
N GLU A 89 23.76 2.06 -1.81
CA GLU A 89 22.81 2.40 -2.86
C GLU A 89 22.21 1.13 -3.49
N TRP A 90 20.90 1.15 -3.71
CA TRP A 90 20.16 0.09 -4.37
C TRP A 90 19.46 0.65 -5.60
N SER A 91 19.66 0.02 -6.75
CA SER A 91 19.06 0.47 -8.01
C SER A 91 17.80 -0.32 -8.36
N ILE A 92 16.90 0.33 -9.09
CA ILE A 92 15.74 -0.32 -9.71
C ILE A 92 16.09 -1.02 -11.04
N SER A 93 17.18 -0.62 -11.70
CA SER A 93 17.55 -1.09 -13.04
C SER A 93 18.96 -1.68 -13.12
N ASN A 94 19.91 -1.22 -12.29
CA ASN A 94 21.28 -1.70 -12.30
C ASN A 94 21.45 -2.97 -11.44
N THR A 95 21.67 -4.11 -12.09
CA THR A 95 21.84 -5.42 -11.43
C THR A 95 23.07 -5.51 -10.54
N LYS A 96 24.14 -4.78 -10.83
CA LYS A 96 25.34 -4.69 -9.97
C LYS A 96 25.03 -4.01 -8.64
N MET A 97 24.04 -3.12 -8.64
CA MET A 97 23.51 -2.43 -7.47
C MET A 97 22.25 -3.13 -6.92
N GLY A 98 22.13 -4.44 -7.19
CA GLY A 98 21.11 -5.31 -6.58
C GLY A 98 19.74 -5.29 -7.24
N ALA A 99 19.53 -4.59 -8.36
CA ALA A 99 18.27 -4.62 -9.10
C ALA A 99 17.89 -6.05 -9.51
N ARG A 100 16.60 -6.34 -9.51
CA ARG A 100 16.03 -7.61 -9.97
C ARG A 100 15.79 -7.58 -11.47
N THR A 101 15.89 -8.74 -12.09
CA THR A 101 15.43 -8.94 -13.47
C THR A 101 14.34 -10.00 -13.51
N LEU A 102 13.48 -9.94 -14.52
CA LEU A 102 12.44 -10.96 -14.76
C LEU A 102 13.04 -12.36 -14.90
N LYS A 103 14.22 -12.46 -15.55
CA LYS A 103 14.97 -13.72 -15.71
C LYS A 103 15.43 -14.29 -14.36
N GLU A 104 15.97 -13.43 -13.49
CA GLU A 104 16.38 -13.83 -12.13
C GLU A 104 15.19 -14.27 -11.30
N ILE A 105 14.06 -13.55 -11.36
CA ILE A 105 12.86 -13.93 -10.60
C ILE A 105 12.38 -15.32 -10.99
N SER A 106 12.23 -15.58 -12.28
CA SER A 106 11.84 -16.89 -12.82
C SER A 106 12.82 -17.99 -12.43
N SER A 107 14.13 -17.75 -12.54
CA SER A 107 15.17 -18.70 -12.15
C SER A 107 15.15 -19.00 -10.64
N TYR A 108 15.04 -17.95 -9.82
CA TYR A 108 15.10 -18.05 -8.36
C TYR A 108 13.82 -18.61 -7.75
N SER A 109 12.69 -18.56 -8.46
CA SER A 109 11.42 -19.15 -8.01
C SER A 109 11.56 -20.63 -7.64
N LYS A 110 12.36 -21.39 -8.41
CA LYS A 110 12.61 -22.83 -8.18
C LYS A 110 13.27 -23.11 -6.83
N SER A 111 14.19 -22.25 -6.41
CA SER A 111 14.94 -22.38 -5.15
C SER A 111 14.42 -21.46 -4.03
N LYS A 112 13.35 -20.70 -4.30
CA LYS A 112 12.79 -19.66 -3.42
C LYS A 112 13.81 -18.60 -2.99
N LYS A 113 14.85 -18.37 -3.80
CA LYS A 113 15.96 -17.46 -3.48
C LYS A 113 15.52 -16.01 -3.59
N CYS A 114 16.06 -15.14 -2.72
CA CYS A 114 15.76 -13.71 -2.68
C CYS A 114 14.25 -13.41 -2.74
N ASN A 115 13.44 -14.23 -2.06
CA ASN A 115 11.99 -14.08 -2.00
C ASN A 115 11.25 -14.20 -3.34
N CYS A 116 11.88 -14.75 -4.39
CA CYS A 116 11.20 -15.11 -5.62
C CYS A 116 10.51 -16.45 -5.41
N ILE A 117 9.19 -16.53 -5.56
CA ILE A 117 8.42 -17.74 -5.28
C ILE A 117 7.69 -18.29 -6.52
N ALA A 118 7.50 -17.46 -7.54
CA ALA A 118 6.82 -17.82 -8.76
C ALA A 118 7.36 -17.00 -9.96
N HIS A 119 6.87 -17.29 -11.16
CA HIS A 119 7.20 -16.51 -12.35
C HIS A 119 6.36 -15.21 -12.35
N PRO A 120 6.88 -14.07 -12.83
CA PRO A 120 6.05 -12.88 -13.01
C PRO A 120 4.85 -13.17 -13.92
N LEU A 121 3.66 -12.71 -13.55
CA LEU A 121 2.44 -12.89 -14.36
C LEU A 121 2.52 -12.11 -15.67
N PHE A 122 3.16 -10.94 -15.66
CA PHE A 122 3.34 -10.11 -16.84
C PHE A 122 4.83 -10.05 -17.25
N PRO A 123 5.39 -11.13 -17.85
CA PRO A 123 6.83 -11.22 -18.15
C PRO A 123 7.28 -10.29 -19.29
N PHE A 124 6.37 -9.52 -19.87
CA PHE A 124 6.66 -8.49 -20.88
C PHE A 124 6.72 -7.07 -20.28
N ILE A 125 6.39 -6.90 -18.99
CA ILE A 125 6.51 -5.61 -18.29
C ILE A 125 7.83 -5.59 -17.53
N PRO A 126 8.77 -4.69 -17.86
CA PRO A 126 10.02 -4.52 -17.12
C PRO A 126 9.77 -4.19 -15.64
N ILE A 127 10.68 -4.60 -14.74
CA ILE A 127 10.52 -4.37 -13.30
C ILE A 127 10.56 -2.88 -12.94
N ASP A 128 11.32 -2.09 -13.68
CA ASP A 128 11.37 -0.63 -13.58
C ASP A 128 10.09 0.07 -14.07
N HIS A 129 9.19 -0.64 -14.75
CA HIS A 129 7.85 -0.16 -15.11
C HIS A 129 6.77 -0.57 -14.10
N VAL A 130 7.17 -1.20 -12.99
CA VAL A 130 6.28 -1.53 -11.87
C VAL A 130 6.26 -0.35 -10.89
N ILE A 131 5.11 0.32 -10.80
CA ILE A 131 4.93 1.56 -10.06
C ILE A 131 4.07 1.30 -8.82
N ILE A 132 4.60 1.68 -7.66
CA ILE A 132 3.87 1.55 -6.41
C ILE A 132 2.78 2.62 -6.28
N ASP A 133 1.65 2.23 -5.71
CA ASP A 133 0.62 3.19 -5.32
C ASP A 133 1.14 4.16 -4.24
N THR A 134 1.25 5.43 -4.61
CA THR A 134 1.73 6.49 -3.76
C THR A 134 0.80 6.75 -2.58
N LEU A 135 -0.52 6.58 -2.73
CA LEU A 135 -1.47 6.78 -1.64
C LEU A 135 -1.21 5.80 -0.50
N HIS A 136 -1.21 4.50 -0.82
CA HIS A 136 -0.96 3.45 0.17
C HIS A 136 0.46 3.54 0.75
N LEU A 137 1.45 3.97 -0.05
CA LEU A 137 2.80 4.22 0.42
C LEU A 137 2.83 5.32 1.50
N PHE A 138 2.22 6.48 1.23
CA PHE A 138 2.18 7.59 2.17
C PHE A 138 1.42 7.26 3.45
N LEU A 139 0.26 6.62 3.34
CA LEU A 139 -0.52 6.19 4.51
C LEU A 139 0.29 5.26 5.40
N ARG A 140 0.91 4.23 4.81
CA ARG A 140 1.68 3.23 5.57
C ARG A 140 2.94 3.83 6.22
N ILE A 141 3.63 4.73 5.54
CA ILE A 141 4.80 5.43 6.09
C ILE A 141 4.36 6.35 7.23
N SER A 142 3.32 7.15 7.02
CA SER A 142 2.84 8.11 8.02
C SER A 142 2.40 7.41 9.30
N ASP A 143 1.64 6.32 9.18
CA ASP A 143 1.21 5.53 10.35
C ASP A 143 2.41 4.99 11.14
N ASN A 144 3.41 4.42 10.45
CA ASN A 144 4.60 3.89 11.11
C ASN A 144 5.44 5.01 11.76
N LEU A 145 5.62 6.15 11.10
CA LEU A 145 6.40 7.27 11.65
C LEU A 145 5.72 7.88 12.87
N ILE A 146 4.40 8.07 12.82
CA ILE A 146 3.62 8.58 13.95
C ILE A 146 3.68 7.58 15.11
N GLU A 147 3.52 6.28 14.85
CA GLU A 147 3.63 5.25 15.89
C GLU A 147 5.03 5.25 16.52
N LEU A 148 6.10 5.27 15.72
CA LEU A 148 7.48 5.30 16.21
C LEU A 148 7.77 6.57 17.02
N LEU A 149 7.28 7.72 16.58
CA LEU A 149 7.40 8.98 17.31
C LEU A 149 6.71 8.88 18.67
N ILE A 150 5.44 8.46 18.71
CA ILE A 150 4.68 8.31 19.96
C ILE A 150 5.38 7.33 20.91
N ARG A 151 5.85 6.20 20.39
CA ARG A 151 6.58 5.19 21.18
C ARG A 151 7.87 5.75 21.77
N GLU A 152 8.62 6.53 21.00
CA GLU A 152 9.85 7.16 21.49
C GLU A 152 9.57 8.23 22.56
N LEU A 153 8.54 9.07 22.37
CA LEU A 153 8.12 10.06 23.37
C LEU A 153 7.71 9.38 24.69
N ARG A 154 6.94 8.28 24.61
CA ARG A 154 6.57 7.47 25.77
C ARG A 154 7.79 6.85 26.45
N ARG A 155 8.75 6.34 25.68
CA ARG A 155 10.00 5.78 26.21
C ARG A 155 10.80 6.82 26.98
N GLN A 156 10.89 8.05 26.46
CA GLN A 156 11.58 9.16 27.12
C GLN A 156 10.87 9.59 28.41
N ASP A 157 9.54 9.51 28.44
CA ASP A 157 8.73 9.77 29.62
C ASP A 157 8.57 8.54 30.54
N SER A 158 9.28 7.43 30.28
CA SER A 158 9.20 6.17 31.05
C SER A 158 7.78 5.62 31.20
N VAL A 159 6.94 5.80 30.18
CA VAL A 159 5.55 5.33 30.14
C VAL A 159 5.51 3.92 29.54
N GLU A 160 4.99 2.96 30.29
CA GLU A 160 4.81 1.58 29.81
C GLU A 160 3.79 1.53 28.64
N ASP A 161 4.00 0.63 27.67
CA ASP A 161 3.19 0.53 26.45
C ASP A 161 1.68 0.33 26.71
N ASN A 162 1.31 -0.29 27.84
CA ASN A 162 -0.08 -0.61 28.19
C ASN A 162 -0.76 0.42 29.11
N GLN A 163 -0.02 1.42 29.60
CA GLN A 163 -0.58 2.40 30.53
C GLN A 163 -1.48 3.38 29.76
N ARG A 164 -2.72 3.55 30.23
CA ARG A 164 -3.68 4.60 29.79
C ARG A 164 -3.65 5.78 30.76
N PHE A 165 -3.59 7.00 30.24
CA PHE A 165 -3.85 8.22 31.00
C PHE A 165 -5.37 8.27 31.19
N THR A 166 -5.82 8.18 32.43
CA THR A 166 -7.22 8.55 32.70
C THR A 166 -7.35 10.07 32.52
N SER A 167 -8.56 10.58 32.27
CA SER A 167 -8.83 12.02 32.08
C SER A 167 -8.27 12.92 33.19
N CYS A 168 -7.97 12.35 34.36
CA CYS A 168 -7.37 12.99 35.52
C CYS A 168 -5.86 12.71 35.75
N LYS A 169 -5.16 11.99 34.85
CA LYS A 169 -3.77 11.51 35.04
C LYS A 169 -2.75 11.97 33.99
N PHE A 170 -3.13 12.76 32.98
CA PHE A 170 -2.14 13.33 32.06
C PHE A 170 -1.44 14.55 32.69
N GLU A 171 -0.54 14.26 33.63
CA GLU A 171 0.21 15.27 34.37
C GLU A 171 1.36 15.78 33.49
N ARG A 172 1.15 16.93 32.84
CA ARG A 172 2.08 17.53 31.86
C ARG A 172 3.47 17.82 32.42
N THR A 173 3.59 18.03 33.74
CA THR A 173 4.87 18.20 34.43
C THR A 173 5.66 16.89 34.53
N LYS A 174 4.96 15.75 34.57
CA LYS A 174 5.55 14.40 34.64
C LYS A 174 5.88 13.84 33.26
N TYR A 175 5.01 14.07 32.27
CA TYR A 175 5.14 13.55 30.90
C TYR A 175 5.60 14.65 29.94
N LYS A 176 6.82 15.14 30.14
CA LYS A 176 7.35 16.34 29.48
C LYS A 176 7.39 16.21 27.96
N HIS A 177 7.77 15.04 27.43
CA HIS A 177 7.94 14.86 25.98
C HIS A 177 6.58 14.70 25.28
N MET A 178 5.67 13.95 25.88
CA MET A 178 4.28 13.85 25.41
C MET A 178 3.57 15.21 25.47
N ALA A 179 3.77 15.99 26.53
CA ALA A 179 3.23 17.35 26.65
C ALA A 179 3.89 18.34 25.66
N GLY A 180 5.19 18.18 25.38
CA GLY A 180 5.88 18.94 24.34
C GLY A 180 5.33 18.66 22.94
N TYR A 181 5.04 17.40 22.62
CA TYR A 181 4.38 17.02 21.38
C TYR A 181 2.95 17.57 21.28
N GLU A 182 2.19 17.54 22.37
CA GLU A 182 0.89 18.22 22.48
C GLU A 182 1.01 19.72 22.15
N SER A 183 1.98 20.41 22.76
CA SER A 183 2.24 21.84 22.49
C SER A 183 2.64 22.10 21.04
N PHE A 184 3.51 21.26 20.48
CA PHE A 184 3.94 21.39 19.08
C PHE A 184 2.78 21.22 18.09
N LEU A 185 1.87 20.27 18.34
CA LEU A 185 0.65 20.14 17.55
C LEU A 185 -0.23 21.39 17.66
N ASN A 186 -0.28 22.00 18.85
CA ASN A 186 -0.99 23.26 19.05
C ASN A 186 -0.37 24.41 18.23
N ASP A 187 0.95 24.45 18.11
CA ASP A 187 1.67 25.54 17.43
C ASP A 187 1.69 25.40 15.90
N ILE A 188 1.90 24.19 15.37
CA ILE A 188 2.04 23.94 13.91
C ILE A 188 0.76 24.25 13.14
N VAL A 189 -0.41 23.92 13.68
CA VAL A 189 -1.64 24.00 12.90
C VAL A 189 -2.21 25.42 12.88
N PHE A 190 -1.83 26.28 13.82
CA PHE A 190 -2.49 27.58 13.97
C PHE A 190 -1.65 28.84 13.78
N LEU A 191 -0.33 28.77 13.62
CA LEU A 191 0.47 30.00 13.51
C LEU A 191 1.46 30.00 12.34
N SER A 192 1.18 30.90 11.39
CA SER A 192 2.08 31.52 10.39
C SER A 192 2.33 30.83 9.03
N ILE A 193 2.02 29.55 8.83
CA ILE A 193 2.45 28.84 7.59
C ILE A 193 1.33 28.62 6.57
N TYR A 194 0.08 28.49 7.02
CA TYR A 194 -1.07 28.18 6.16
C TYR A 194 -2.06 29.34 6.13
N GLN A 195 -2.59 29.68 4.95
CA GLN A 195 -3.73 30.60 4.87
C GLN A 195 -4.98 29.89 5.36
N THR A 196 -5.94 30.61 5.94
CA THR A 196 -7.19 30.04 6.50
C THR A 196 -7.96 29.16 5.51
N LYS A 197 -7.84 29.43 4.21
CA LYS A 197 -8.45 28.65 3.12
C LYS A 197 -7.79 27.29 2.86
N ASP A 198 -6.54 27.10 3.32
CA ASP A 198 -5.75 25.89 3.09
C ASP A 198 -5.88 24.88 4.24
N VAL A 199 -6.55 25.27 5.34
CA VAL A 199 -6.81 24.40 6.50
C VAL A 199 -7.95 23.44 6.16
N THR A 200 -7.59 22.20 5.88
CA THR A 200 -8.57 21.13 5.63
C THR A 200 -9.23 20.65 6.92
N PRO A 201 -10.42 20.01 6.86
CA PRO A 201 -11.03 19.37 8.02
C PRO A 201 -10.13 18.36 8.74
N TYR A 202 -9.23 17.68 8.01
CA TYR A 202 -8.24 16.78 8.59
C TYR A 202 -7.17 17.52 9.40
N MET A 203 -6.70 18.68 8.92
CA MET A 203 -5.79 19.53 9.68
C MET A 203 -6.46 20.08 10.95
N HIS A 204 -7.73 20.50 10.85
CA HIS A 204 -8.51 20.91 12.02
C HIS A 204 -8.65 19.77 13.03
N ALA A 205 -8.99 18.55 12.59
CA ALA A 205 -9.13 17.40 13.47
C ALA A 205 -7.79 16.99 14.11
N LEU A 206 -6.69 17.06 13.35
CA LEU A 206 -5.34 16.85 13.85
C LEU A 206 -4.97 17.85 14.96
N TYR A 207 -5.43 19.09 14.87
CA TYR A 207 -5.18 20.11 15.90
C TYR A 207 -6.12 19.98 17.09
N ALA A 208 -7.42 20.10 16.84
CA ALA A 208 -8.40 20.28 17.89
C ALA A 208 -8.68 18.98 18.65
N HIS A 209 -8.49 17.82 18.00
CA HIS A 209 -8.99 16.55 18.52
C HIS A 209 -7.92 15.48 18.77
N VAL A 210 -6.79 15.47 18.06
CA VAL A 210 -5.72 14.48 18.33
C VAL A 210 -5.12 14.62 19.74
N PRO A 211 -4.81 15.82 20.27
CA PRO A 211 -4.45 16.00 21.68
C PRO A 211 -5.47 15.38 22.65
N GLN A 212 -6.76 15.61 22.40
CA GLN A 212 -7.86 15.08 23.20
C GLN A 212 -7.88 13.54 23.11
N PHE A 213 -7.71 12.97 21.92
CA PHE A 213 -7.63 11.52 21.73
C PHE A 213 -6.39 10.90 22.36
N LEU A 214 -5.23 11.56 22.34
CA LEU A 214 -4.02 11.09 23.01
C LEU A 214 -4.19 11.12 24.53
N SER A 215 -4.85 12.14 25.08
CA SER A 215 -5.19 12.20 26.51
C SER A 215 -6.18 11.11 26.93
N LEU A 216 -7.06 10.66 26.04
CA LEU A 216 -8.07 9.63 26.34
C LEU A 216 -7.55 8.21 26.10
N TYR A 217 -6.72 8.02 25.07
CA TYR A 217 -6.42 6.71 24.54
C TYR A 217 -4.94 6.37 24.39
N ASN A 218 -4.04 7.30 24.73
CA ASN A 218 -2.60 7.09 24.87
C ASN A 218 -1.80 6.81 23.61
N ASN A 219 -2.42 6.17 22.64
CA ASN A 219 -1.86 5.87 21.34
C ASN A 219 -3.01 5.74 20.32
N LEU A 220 -2.98 6.61 19.32
CA LEU A 220 -3.95 6.58 18.22
C LEU A 220 -3.75 5.38 17.28
N ALA A 221 -2.59 4.72 17.31
CA ALA A 221 -2.28 3.56 16.48
C ALA A 221 -3.28 2.40 16.69
N TYR A 222 -3.84 2.26 17.90
CA TYR A 222 -4.88 1.26 18.20
C TYR A 222 -6.20 1.49 17.47
N PHE A 223 -6.45 2.72 17.02
CA PHE A 223 -7.68 3.13 16.33
C PHE A 223 -7.46 3.31 14.83
N THR A 224 -6.30 2.90 14.32
CA THR A 224 -6.04 2.89 12.89
C THR A 224 -7.08 2.01 12.20
N GLN A 225 -7.79 2.60 11.24
CA GLN A 225 -8.83 1.89 10.52
C GLN A 225 -8.28 0.96 9.42
N GLN A 226 -6.97 0.74 9.33
CA GLN A 226 -6.39 -0.27 8.46
C GLN A 226 -7.01 -1.66 8.71
N GLY A 227 -7.24 -2.00 9.99
CA GLY A 227 -7.92 -3.24 10.37
C GLY A 227 -9.39 -3.27 9.92
N MET A 228 -10.06 -2.11 9.94
CA MET A 228 -11.45 -1.93 9.52
C MET A 228 -11.61 -1.89 8.00
N GLU A 229 -10.68 -1.35 7.24
CA GLU A 229 -10.66 -1.50 5.77
C GLU A 229 -10.53 -2.98 5.40
N LYS A 230 -9.62 -3.71 6.05
CA LYS A 230 -9.47 -5.16 5.88
C LYS A 230 -10.70 -5.94 6.37
N PHE A 231 -11.39 -5.46 7.40
CA PHE A 231 -12.62 -6.05 7.91
C PHE A 231 -13.82 -5.74 7.02
N ASN A 232 -13.97 -4.53 6.47
CA ASN A 232 -14.98 -4.20 5.46
C ASN A 232 -14.79 -5.04 4.20
N ASP A 233 -13.54 -5.30 3.85
CA ASP A 233 -13.17 -6.23 2.78
C ASP A 233 -13.55 -7.70 3.12
N THR A 234 -13.62 -8.05 4.41
CA THR A 234 -14.01 -9.39 4.91
C THR A 234 -15.52 -9.53 5.12
N ALA A 235 -16.18 -8.53 5.69
CA ALA A 235 -17.63 -8.45 5.87
C ALA A 235 -18.36 -8.35 4.52
N SER A 236 -17.78 -7.65 3.54
CA SER A 236 -18.25 -7.73 2.15
C SER A 236 -18.24 -9.18 1.66
N LYS A 237 -17.19 -9.98 1.98
CA LYS A 237 -17.10 -11.40 1.60
C LYS A 237 -18.15 -12.27 2.31
N ASP A 238 -18.43 -12.02 3.60
CA ASP A 238 -19.42 -12.80 4.37
C ASP A 238 -20.88 -12.44 4.02
N TYR A 239 -21.18 -11.18 3.67
CA TYR A 239 -22.50 -10.79 3.16
C TYR A 239 -22.83 -11.48 1.82
N PHE A 240 -21.84 -11.61 0.91
CA PHE A 240 -21.98 -12.40 -0.32
C PHE A 240 -22.04 -13.92 -0.09
N ARG A 241 -21.74 -14.43 1.12
CA ARG A 241 -22.01 -15.83 1.50
C ARG A 241 -23.46 -16.07 1.91
N SER A 242 -24.08 -15.10 2.58
CA SER A 242 -25.47 -15.22 3.10
C SER A 242 -26.57 -15.14 2.02
N THR A 243 -26.24 -14.61 0.84
CA THR A 243 -27.19 -14.42 -0.28
C THR A 243 -27.32 -15.65 -1.19
N ASN A 244 -26.63 -16.76 -0.89
CA ASN A 244 -26.73 -18.03 -1.63
C ASN A 244 -28.00 -18.86 -1.33
N HIS A 245 -28.90 -18.42 -0.45
CA HIS A 245 -30.11 -19.17 -0.11
C HIS A 245 -31.41 -18.78 -0.84
N ARG A 246 -31.37 -17.86 -1.82
CA ARG A 246 -32.51 -17.62 -2.72
C ARG A 246 -32.04 -17.47 -4.17
N ALA A 247 -32.03 -18.59 -4.88
CA ALA A 247 -31.91 -18.60 -6.34
C ALA A 247 -33.22 -18.08 -6.97
N ILE A 248 -33.12 -17.21 -7.99
CA ILE A 248 -33.33 -17.59 -9.40
C ILE A 248 -33.09 -16.38 -10.35
N LYS A 249 -32.30 -16.67 -11.38
CA LYS A 249 -32.12 -16.09 -12.72
C LYS A 249 -32.17 -14.56 -12.93
N ASN A 250 -31.08 -14.13 -13.56
CA ASN A 250 -30.91 -12.99 -14.45
C ASN A 250 -30.90 -11.60 -13.82
N VAL A 251 -29.66 -11.13 -13.68
CA VAL A 251 -29.22 -9.72 -13.66
C VAL A 251 -29.62 -8.92 -12.42
N SER A 252 -28.67 -8.09 -11.99
CA SER A 252 -28.75 -6.93 -11.09
C SER A 252 -28.25 -7.15 -9.65
N GLY A 253 -27.21 -6.40 -9.28
CA GLY A 253 -26.66 -6.35 -7.93
C GLY A 253 -25.38 -5.50 -7.85
N ASN A 254 -25.50 -4.26 -7.37
CA ASN A 254 -24.39 -3.35 -7.08
C ASN A 254 -23.58 -3.89 -5.87
N THR A 255 -22.30 -4.31 -6.02
CA THR A 255 -21.05 -3.52 -6.17
C THR A 255 -20.66 -2.80 -4.86
N THR A 256 -19.59 -3.21 -4.18
CA THR A 256 -18.18 -2.89 -4.49
C THR A 256 -17.30 -4.14 -4.45
N ARG A 257 -16.72 -4.65 -5.55
CA ARG A 257 -15.79 -4.10 -6.56
C ARG A 257 -14.34 -4.01 -6.07
N ALA A 258 -13.57 -5.06 -6.32
CA ALA A 258 -12.19 -4.85 -6.78
C ALA A 258 -12.27 -4.60 -8.29
N VAL A 259 -12.46 -3.33 -8.68
CA VAL A 259 -12.08 -2.88 -10.02
C VAL A 259 -10.64 -2.46 -9.88
N LYS A 260 -9.70 -3.38 -10.11
CA LYS A 260 -8.33 -2.99 -10.41
C LYS A 260 -8.31 -2.67 -11.90
N SER A 261 -8.49 -1.40 -12.22
CA SER A 261 -8.21 -0.87 -13.55
C SER A 261 -6.73 -1.14 -13.84
N LEU A 262 -6.46 -2.05 -14.77
CA LEU A 262 -5.18 -2.03 -15.48
C LEU A 262 -5.24 -0.81 -16.40
N THR A 263 -4.95 0.36 -15.83
CA THR A 263 -4.93 1.60 -16.60
C THR A 263 -3.68 1.58 -17.48
N LYS A 264 -3.87 1.51 -18.79
CA LYS A 264 -2.84 1.85 -19.76
C LYS A 264 -2.52 3.34 -19.57
N ILE A 265 -1.36 3.66 -19.04
CA ILE A 265 -0.80 5.01 -19.18
C ILE A 265 -0.32 5.07 -20.63
N VAL A 266 -0.99 5.89 -21.44
CA VAL A 266 -0.61 6.15 -22.84
C VAL A 266 0.66 6.99 -22.87
#